data_AF-A0A174HRD7-F1
#
_entry.id   AF-A0A174HRD7-F1
#
_cell.length_a   1.000
_cell.length_b   1.000
_cell.length_c   1.000
_cell.angle_alpha   90.00
_cell.angle_beta   90.00
_cell.angle_gamma   90.00
#
_symmetry.space_group_name_H-M   'P 1'
#
loop_
_entity.id
_entity.type
_entity.pdbx_description
1 polymer ?
#
loop_
_entity_poly.entity_id
_entity_poly.type
_entity_poly.pdbx_seq_one_letter_code
_entity_poly.pdbx_strand_id
1 'polypeptide(L)'
;MIIKKYKKGFTLIELMAVVSIVVILLAITTAIINGYVDRANKVNVITQSRDVIQYSISSNIEIGSDIKLGNLVNNNVFSDYEGRLDYLQDDISINTLLAISADQDALNKIKLKDRKIVEWTGENSYKKSDD
;
A
#
# COMPACT_ATOMS: atom_id res chain seq x y z
N MET A 1 -67.63 -10.52 18.97
CA MET A 1 -66.97 -9.38 18.31
C MET A 1 -65.48 -9.45 18.61
N ILE A 2 -64.63 -9.71 17.62
CA ILE A 2 -63.17 -9.80 17.82
C ILE A 2 -62.56 -8.43 17.52
N ILE A 3 -61.93 -7.80 18.51
CA ILE A 3 -61.27 -6.50 18.37
C ILE A 3 -59.84 -6.75 17.86
N LYS A 4 -59.58 -6.49 16.58
CA LYS A 4 -58.23 -6.58 15.99
C LYS A 4 -57.42 -5.35 16.42
N LYS A 5 -56.42 -5.53 17.28
CA LYS A 5 -55.44 -4.49 17.63
C LYS A 5 -54.53 -4.22 16.42
N TYR A 6 -54.60 -3.02 15.85
CA TYR A 6 -53.62 -2.55 14.88
C TYR A 6 -52.27 -2.37 15.60
N LYS A 7 -51.23 -3.08 15.14
CA LYS A 7 -49.86 -2.83 15.62
C LYS A 7 -49.40 -1.51 15.00
N LYS A 8 -48.86 -0.60 15.83
CA LYS A 8 -48.24 0.63 15.34
C LYS A 8 -47.05 0.23 14.45
N GLY A 9 -47.14 0.57 13.16
CA GLY A 9 -46.04 0.43 12.23
C GLY A 9 -45.01 1.54 12.43
N PHE A 10 -43.80 1.29 11.96
CA PHE A 10 -42.75 2.30 11.90
C PHE A 10 -43.15 3.40 10.91
N THR A 11 -42.89 4.66 11.24
CA THR A 11 -43.26 5.79 10.37
C THR A 11 -42.19 6.05 9.33
N LEU A 12 -42.58 6.60 8.18
CA LEU A 12 -41.64 6.94 7.10
C LEU A 12 -40.58 7.95 7.56
N ILE A 13 -40.97 8.89 8.42
CA ILE A 13 -40.06 9.93 8.91
C ILE A 13 -38.98 9.35 9.83
N GLU A 14 -39.33 8.39 10.69
CA GLU A 14 -38.35 7.68 11.53
C GLU A 14 -37.35 6.93 10.66
N LEU A 15 -37.78 6.33 9.54
CA LEU A 15 -36.89 5.61 8.63
C LEU A 15 -35.92 6.54 7.90
N MET A 16 -36.42 7.68 7.40
CA MET A 16 -35.58 8.65 6.70
C MET A 16 -34.53 9.27 7.61
N ALA A 17 -34.89 9.55 8.87
CA ALA A 17 -33.94 10.05 9.86
C ALA A 17 -32.82 9.05 10.17
N VAL A 18 -33.12 7.75 10.26
CA VAL A 18 -32.09 6.73 10.47
C VAL A 18 -31.17 6.60 9.26
N VAL A 19 -31.73 6.52 8.06
CA VAL A 19 -30.95 6.39 6.82
C VAL A 19 -30.02 7.58 6.62
N SER A 20 -30.48 8.81 6.89
CA SER A 20 -29.64 10.01 6.74
C SER A 20 -28.43 9.98 7.67
N ILE A 21 -28.60 9.56 8.92
CA ILE A 21 -27.50 9.42 9.89
C ILE A 21 -26.52 8.32 9.42
N VAL A 22 -27.02 7.18 8.95
CA VAL A 22 -26.17 6.09 8.44
C VAL A 22 -25.33 6.55 7.25
N VAL A 23 -25.90 7.30 6.31
CA VAL A 23 -25.16 7.83 5.16
C VAL A 23 -24.05 8.78 5.59
N ILE A 24 -24.31 9.66 6.55
CA ILE A 24 -23.29 10.58 7.08
C ILE A 24 -22.15 9.80 7.75
N LEU A 25 -22.49 8.80 8.58
CA LEU A 25 -21.49 7.96 9.24
C LEU A 25 -20.64 7.20 8.22
N LEU A 26 -21.28 6.57 7.23
CA LEU A 26 -20.57 5.83 6.18
C LEU A 26 -19.59 6.72 5.42
N ALA A 27 -19.97 7.96 5.09
CA ALA A 27 -19.10 8.90 4.40
C ALA A 27 -17.82 9.21 5.21
N ILE A 28 -17.95 9.44 6.52
CA ILE A 28 -16.81 9.70 7.41
C ILE A 28 -15.95 8.45 7.56
N THR A 29 -16.57 7.30 7.78
CA THR A 29 -15.88 6.02 7.99
C THR A 29 -15.05 5.61 6.78
N THR A 30 -15.57 5.76 5.56
CA THR A 30 -14.82 5.41 4.33
C THR A 30 -13.53 6.22 4.20
N ALA A 31 -13.54 7.53 4.49
CA ALA A 31 -12.33 8.36 4.41
C ALA A 31 -11.26 7.93 5.42
N ILE A 32 -11.65 7.59 6.64
CA ILE A 32 -10.74 7.14 7.70
C ILE A 32 -10.10 5.80 7.35
N ILE A 33 -10.91 4.82 6.93
CA ILE A 33 -10.41 3.49 6.54
C ILE A 33 -9.44 3.62 5.36
N ASN A 34 -9.79 4.44 4.35
CA ASN A 34 -8.92 4.65 3.20
C ASN A 34 -7.56 5.24 3.59
N GLY A 35 -7.51 6.16 4.55
CA GLY A 35 -6.25 6.70 5.08
C GLY A 35 -5.40 5.64 5.79
N TYR A 36 -6.01 4.74 6.55
CA TYR A 36 -5.30 3.62 7.18
C TYR A 36 -4.81 2.60 6.16
N VAL A 37 -5.60 2.31 5.13
CA VAL A 37 -5.22 1.41 4.03
C VAL A 37 -4.03 1.99 3.26
N ASP A 38 -4.03 3.29 2.93
CA ASP A 38 -2.88 3.94 2.26
C ASP A 38 -1.61 3.83 3.10
N ARG A 39 -1.69 4.13 4.40
CA ARG A 39 -0.54 3.97 5.31
C ARG A 39 -0.06 2.52 5.40
N ALA A 40 -0.97 1.55 5.49
CA ALA A 40 -0.62 0.14 5.53
C ALA A 40 0.08 -0.31 4.24
N ASN A 41 -0.41 0.13 3.08
CA ASN A 41 0.22 -0.16 1.80
C ASN A 41 1.64 0.43 1.71
N LYS A 42 1.86 1.64 2.24
CA LYS A 42 3.21 2.24 2.31
C LYS A 42 4.15 1.46 3.23
N VAL A 43 3.65 0.98 4.37
CA VAL A 43 4.41 0.07 5.25
C VAL A 43 4.77 -1.21 4.50
N ASN A 44 3.85 -1.78 3.74
CA ASN A 44 4.11 -2.98 2.95
C ASN A 44 5.21 -2.75 1.91
N VAL A 45 5.20 -1.61 1.21
CA VAL A 45 6.29 -1.22 0.29
C VAL A 45 7.64 -1.22 1.01
N ILE A 46 7.73 -0.63 2.19
CA ILE A 46 8.99 -0.57 2.97
C ILE A 46 9.44 -1.96 3.38
N THR A 47 8.52 -2.79 3.88
CA THR A 47 8.81 -4.17 4.29
C THR A 47 9.28 -5.01 3.09
N GLN A 48 8.57 -4.96 1.96
CA GLN A 48 8.96 -5.67 0.74
C GLN A 48 10.30 -5.16 0.18
N SER A 49 10.57 -3.85 0.28
CA SER A 49 11.87 -3.30 -0.09
C SER A 49 12.99 -3.90 0.77
N ARG A 50 12.80 -4.02 2.09
CA ARG A 50 13.77 -4.65 3.00
C ARG A 50 14.00 -6.11 2.67
N ASP A 51 12.94 -6.85 2.37
CA ASP A 51 13.02 -8.25 1.96
C ASP A 51 13.84 -8.41 0.67
N VAL A 52 13.57 -7.55 -0.32
CA VAL A 52 14.33 -7.53 -1.57
C VAL A 52 15.79 -7.20 -1.31
N ILE A 53 16.11 -6.23 -0.46
CA ILE A 53 17.50 -5.92 -0.16
C ILE A 53 18.20 -7.06 0.58
N GLN A 54 17.56 -7.63 1.60
CA GLN A 54 18.14 -8.71 2.39
C GLN A 54 18.50 -9.92 1.52
N TYR A 55 17.61 -10.31 0.62
CA TYR A 55 17.88 -11.42 -0.29
C TYR A 55 18.95 -11.03 -1.33
N SER A 56 18.95 -9.79 -1.82
CA SER A 56 19.94 -9.32 -2.80
C SER A 56 21.36 -9.42 -2.24
N ILE A 57 21.53 -9.02 -0.97
CA ILE A 57 22.78 -9.18 -0.22
C ILE A 57 23.14 -10.67 -0.10
N SER A 58 22.16 -11.52 0.26
CA SER A 58 22.41 -12.96 0.42
C SER A 58 22.84 -13.66 -0.88
N SER A 59 22.37 -13.15 -2.02
CA SER A 59 22.71 -13.66 -3.36
C SER A 59 23.90 -12.94 -4.00
N ASN A 60 24.66 -12.15 -3.24
CA ASN A 60 25.83 -11.40 -3.71
C ASN A 60 25.54 -10.48 -4.91
N ILE A 61 24.33 -9.90 -4.97
CA ILE A 61 24.00 -8.89 -5.96
C ILE A 61 24.67 -7.58 -5.54
N GLU A 62 25.42 -6.96 -6.46
CA GLU A 62 26.05 -5.68 -6.20
C GLU A 62 25.02 -4.57 -6.02
N ILE A 63 24.91 -4.14 -4.76
CA ILE A 63 24.10 -3.01 -4.35
C ILE A 63 24.79 -1.72 -4.82
N GLY A 64 24.12 -0.94 -5.67
CA GLY A 64 24.68 0.23 -6.36
C GLY A 64 24.54 0.17 -7.88
N SER A 65 24.15 -0.98 -8.44
CA SER A 65 23.83 -1.13 -9.86
C SER A 65 22.35 -0.79 -10.12
N ASP A 66 22.06 -0.13 -11.25
CA ASP A 66 20.70 0.25 -11.66
C ASP A 66 19.92 -0.97 -12.21
N ILE A 67 19.89 -2.04 -11.42
CA ILE A 67 19.17 -3.27 -11.73
C ILE A 67 17.71 -3.08 -11.33
N LYS A 68 16.81 -3.35 -12.28
CA LYS A 68 15.36 -3.36 -12.05
C LYS A 68 14.92 -4.66 -11.39
N LEU A 69 13.95 -4.57 -10.48
CA LEU A 69 13.37 -5.71 -9.78
C LEU A 69 12.91 -6.83 -10.73
N GLY A 70 12.24 -6.48 -11.82
CA GLY A 70 11.74 -7.40 -12.83
C GLY A 70 12.85 -8.21 -13.48
N ASN A 71 14.04 -7.63 -13.67
CA ASN A 71 15.18 -8.39 -14.18
C ASN A 71 15.62 -9.46 -13.19
N LEU A 72 15.56 -9.19 -11.89
CA LEU A 72 15.92 -10.16 -10.87
C LEU A 72 14.89 -11.28 -10.74
N VAL A 73 13.61 -10.95 -10.89
CA VAL A 73 12.53 -11.94 -10.92
C VAL A 73 12.66 -12.85 -12.14
N ASN A 74 12.85 -12.26 -13.33
CA ASN A 74 12.99 -13.01 -14.58
C ASN A 74 14.22 -13.94 -14.62
N ASN A 75 15.27 -13.59 -13.88
CA ASN A 75 16.48 -14.41 -13.78
C ASN A 75 16.45 -15.40 -12.61
N ASN A 76 15.27 -15.62 -11.99
CA ASN A 76 15.07 -16.49 -10.83
C ASN A 76 15.97 -16.14 -9.64
N VAL A 77 16.47 -14.91 -9.60
CA VAL A 77 17.18 -14.39 -8.43
C VAL A 77 16.14 -14.10 -7.37
N PHE A 78 15.00 -13.52 -7.71
CA PHE A 78 13.90 -13.33 -6.76
C PHE A 78 12.69 -14.17 -7.14
N SER A 79 12.13 -14.87 -6.17
CA SER A 79 10.84 -15.53 -6.33
C SER A 79 9.76 -14.71 -5.62
N ASP A 80 8.74 -14.31 -6.37
CA ASP A 80 7.52 -13.77 -5.80
C ASP A 80 6.70 -14.91 -5.20
N TYR A 81 6.94 -15.18 -3.93
CA TYR A 81 6.20 -16.15 -3.15
C TYR A 81 5.22 -15.42 -2.24
N GLU A 82 3.94 -15.80 -2.26
CA GLU A 82 2.89 -15.24 -1.39
C GLU A 82 2.75 -13.71 -1.47
N GLY A 83 2.93 -13.12 -2.66
CA GLY A 83 2.72 -11.69 -2.89
C GLY A 83 3.77 -10.78 -2.25
N ARG A 84 5.00 -11.27 -2.07
CA ARG A 84 6.13 -10.50 -1.52
C ARG A 84 6.57 -9.34 -2.40
N LEU A 85 6.09 -9.25 -3.64
CA LEU A 85 6.34 -8.12 -4.54
C LEU A 85 5.07 -7.34 -4.93
N ASP A 86 3.90 -7.67 -4.37
CA ASP A 86 2.59 -7.09 -4.76
C ASP A 86 2.53 -5.56 -4.72
N TYR A 87 3.33 -4.93 -3.85
CA TYR A 87 3.34 -3.48 -3.65
C TYR A 87 4.52 -2.80 -4.37
N LEU A 88 5.41 -3.59 -4.96
CA LEU A 88 6.54 -3.10 -5.74
C LEU A 88 6.21 -3.09 -7.24
N GLN A 89 6.82 -2.17 -7.95
CA GLN A 89 6.80 -2.17 -9.41
C GLN A 89 7.95 -3.00 -9.95
N ASP A 90 7.74 -3.67 -11.07
CA ASP A 90 8.78 -4.51 -11.68
C ASP A 90 9.93 -3.65 -12.24
N ASP A 91 9.67 -2.40 -12.61
CA ASP A 91 10.70 -1.50 -13.14
C ASP A 91 11.45 -0.70 -12.08
N ILE A 92 11.12 -0.86 -10.79
CA ILE A 92 11.82 -0.16 -9.71
C ILE A 92 13.26 -0.67 -9.58
N SER A 93 14.20 0.26 -9.47
CA SER A 93 15.61 -0.07 -9.26
C SER A 93 15.89 -0.54 -7.84
N ILE A 94 16.78 -1.52 -7.68
CA ILE A 94 17.23 -2.01 -6.36
C ILE A 94 17.82 -0.88 -5.51
N ASN A 95 18.54 0.06 -6.11
CA ASN A 95 19.09 1.23 -5.40
C ASN A 95 17.98 2.09 -4.75
N THR A 96 16.83 2.22 -5.42
CA THR A 96 15.67 2.92 -4.89
C THR A 96 15.04 2.13 -3.73
N LEU A 97 14.91 0.81 -3.87
CA LEU A 97 14.45 -0.06 -2.77
C LEU A 97 15.38 0.02 -1.56
N LEU A 98 16.68 0.15 -1.78
CA LEU A 98 17.66 0.33 -0.71
C LEU A 98 17.47 1.65 0.01
N ALA A 99 17.35 2.75 -0.73
CA ALA A 99 17.09 4.07 -0.16
C ALA A 99 15.80 4.06 0.68
N ILE A 100 14.74 3.44 0.16
CA ILE A 100 13.47 3.26 0.90
C ILE A 100 13.68 2.42 2.17
N SER A 101 14.44 1.32 2.08
CA SER A 101 14.63 0.39 3.20
C SER A 101 15.41 1.00 4.38
N ALA A 102 16.33 1.92 4.07
CA ALA A 102 17.24 2.55 5.01
C ALA A 102 16.68 3.85 5.63
N ASP A 103 15.72 4.49 4.97
CA ASP A 103 15.16 5.77 5.41
C ASP A 103 14.12 5.59 6.53
N GLN A 104 14.33 6.26 7.66
CA GLN A 104 13.42 6.21 8.82
C GLN A 104 12.09 6.92 8.55
N ASP A 105 12.08 7.89 7.63
CA ASP A 105 10.92 8.69 7.23
C ASP A 105 10.32 8.24 5.89
N ALA A 106 10.69 7.06 5.39
CA ALA A 106 10.26 6.54 4.09
C ALA A 106 8.73 6.61 3.88
N LEU A 107 7.94 6.41 4.95
CA LEU A 107 6.48 6.49 4.92
C LEU A 107 5.94 7.81 4.35
N ASN A 108 6.64 8.92 4.55
CA ASN A 108 6.20 10.24 4.10
C ASN A 108 6.70 10.58 2.69
N LYS A 109 7.59 9.76 2.12
CA LYS A 109 8.30 10.00 0.85
C LYS A 109 7.87 9.03 -0.27
N ILE A 110 6.97 8.09 0.03
CA ILE A 110 6.41 7.14 -0.94
C ILE A 110 5.07 7.66 -1.44
N LYS A 111 4.89 7.69 -2.76
CA LYS A 111 3.56 7.83 -3.38
C LYS A 111 3.14 6.50 -4.00
N LEU A 112 1.86 6.17 -3.81
CA LEU A 112 1.26 4.95 -4.31
C LEU A 112 0.22 5.23 -5.39
N LYS A 113 0.09 4.31 -6.33
CA LYS A 113 -1.02 4.21 -7.27
C LYS A 113 -1.39 2.74 -7.42
N ASP A 114 -2.68 2.42 -7.34
CA ASP A 114 -3.17 1.04 -7.49
C ASP A 114 -2.47 0.05 -6.54
N ARG A 115 -2.18 0.50 -5.30
CA ARG A 115 -1.43 -0.20 -4.23
C ARG A 115 0.08 -0.36 -4.46
N LYS A 116 0.58 -0.08 -5.65
CA LYS A 116 2.03 -0.14 -5.95
C LYS A 116 2.70 1.22 -5.73
N ILE A 117 3.97 1.21 -5.35
CA ILE A 117 4.80 2.42 -5.38
C ILE A 117 4.84 2.99 -6.80
N VAL A 118 4.83 4.31 -6.94
CA VAL A 118 5.04 4.98 -8.25
C VAL A 118 6.09 6.06 -8.19
N GLU A 119 6.35 6.61 -7.01
CA GLU A 119 7.31 7.70 -6.83
C GLU A 119 7.97 7.58 -5.46
N TRP A 120 9.28 7.82 -5.45
CA TRP A 120 10.11 7.99 -4.26
C TRP A 120 10.69 9.39 -4.28
N THR A 121 10.42 10.19 -3.25
CA THR A 121 10.88 11.59 -3.14
C THR A 121 12.08 11.78 -2.21
N GLY A 122 12.63 10.69 -1.65
CA GLY A 122 13.83 10.76 -0.83
C GLY A 122 15.11 10.76 -1.66
N GLU A 123 16.21 11.12 -1.00
CA GLU A 123 17.53 11.07 -1.63
C GLU A 123 17.93 9.61 -1.87
N ASN A 124 18.37 9.32 -3.10
CA ASN A 124 18.93 8.01 -3.43
C ASN A 124 20.45 8.13 -3.53
N SER A 125 21.14 7.98 -2.39
CA SER A 125 22.60 8.02 -2.30
C SER A 125 23.30 6.91 -3.09
N TYR A 126 22.55 5.96 -3.64
CA TYR A 126 23.04 4.81 -4.40
C TYR A 126 22.71 4.93 -5.88
N LYS A 127 22.03 5.99 -6.33
CA LYS A 127 21.91 6.27 -7.76
C LYS A 127 23.31 6.60 -8.27
N LYS A 128 23.80 5.83 -9.25
CA LYS A 128 25.06 6.14 -9.91
C LYS A 128 24.93 7.54 -10.51
N SER A 129 25.88 8.42 -10.22
CA SER A 129 25.98 9.72 -10.88
C SER A 129 26.02 9.46 -12.38
N ASP A 130 25.09 10.06 -13.12
CA ASP A 130 25.11 10.03 -14.58
C ASP A 130 26.33 10.87 -15.04
N ASP A 131 27.51 10.26 -15.07
CA ASP A 131 28.72 10.77 -15.74
C ASP A 131 28.78 10.27 -17.19
#